data_AF-A0A182XML7-F1
#
_entry.id   AF-A0A182XML7-F1
#
_cell.length_a   1.000
_cell.length_b   1.000
_cell.length_c   1.000
_cell.angle_alpha   90.00
_cell.angle_beta   90.00
_cell.angle_gamma   90.00
#
_symmetry.space_group_name_H-M   'P 1'
#
loop_
_entity.id
_entity.type
_entity.pdbx_description
1 polymer ?
#
loop_
_entity_poly.entity_id
_entity_poly.type
_entity_poly.pdbx_seq_one_letter_code
_entity_poly.pdbx_strand_id
1 'polypeptide(L)'
;MQKYEKLEKIGEGTYGTVFKGKNRDTLEIVALKRVRLDEDDEGVPSSALREICLLKELKHKNIVRLYDVLHSDKKLTLVFEHCDQDLKKYFDSLNGEIDPDVVKSFMYQLLRGLAFCHSHNVLHRDLKPQNLLINKNGELKLADFGLARAFGIPVKCYSAEVVTLWYRPPDVLFGAKLYTTSIDMWSAGCIFAELANAGRPLFPGSDVDDQLKRIFKLLGTPEEENWPGITQLSDYKPFPLYPPTTSWSQVVPRLNSKGRDLLQKLLVCRPLLRLSAEQAMSHPYFTEN
;
A
#
# COMPACT_ATOMS: atom_id res chain seq x y z
N MET A 1 -14.10 -7.67 34.03
CA MET A 1 -14.93 -6.80 33.16
C MET A 1 -14.24 -6.69 31.80
N GLN A 2 -14.98 -6.76 30.68
CA GLN A 2 -14.38 -6.61 29.34
C GLN A 2 -13.97 -5.14 29.12
N LYS A 3 -12.65 -4.88 29.05
CA LYS A 3 -12.03 -3.54 28.89
C LYS A 3 -12.58 -2.74 27.71
N TYR A 4 -13.04 -3.42 26.67
CA TYR A 4 -13.60 -2.81 25.46
C TYR A 4 -15.05 -3.23 25.24
N GLU A 5 -15.89 -2.26 24.93
CA GLU A 5 -17.26 -2.45 24.46
C GLU A 5 -17.28 -2.49 22.94
N LYS A 6 -17.91 -3.50 22.36
CA LYS A 6 -18.12 -3.60 20.91
C LYS A 6 -19.38 -2.81 20.52
N LEU A 7 -19.26 -1.94 19.51
CA LEU A 7 -20.35 -1.09 19.03
C LEU A 7 -20.94 -1.64 17.72
N GLU A 8 -20.29 -1.40 16.59
CA GLU A 8 -20.79 -1.72 15.25
C GLU A 8 -19.74 -2.45 14.41
N LYS A 9 -20.18 -3.24 13.43
CA LYS A 9 -19.28 -3.88 12.44
C LYS A 9 -18.94 -2.84 11.37
N ILE A 10 -17.65 -2.58 11.16
CA ILE A 10 -17.18 -1.57 10.20
C ILE A 10 -16.46 -2.17 8.99
N GLY A 11 -16.09 -3.45 9.05
CA GLY A 11 -15.45 -4.14 7.94
C GLY A 11 -15.29 -5.65 8.16
N GLU A 12 -14.99 -6.33 7.07
CA GLU A 12 -14.62 -7.74 7.02
C GLU A 12 -13.47 -7.87 6.02
N GLY A 13 -12.32 -8.33 6.50
CA GLY A 13 -11.12 -8.53 5.69
C GLY A 13 -10.73 -10.00 5.64
N THR A 14 -9.70 -10.30 4.86
CA THR A 14 -9.18 -11.66 4.66
C THR A 14 -8.83 -12.36 5.98
N TYR A 15 -8.30 -11.61 6.95
CA TYR A 15 -7.83 -12.16 8.22
C TYR A 15 -8.83 -12.05 9.37
N GLY A 16 -10.04 -11.53 9.10
CA GLY A 16 -11.12 -11.52 10.09
C GLY A 16 -12.00 -10.28 10.05
N THR A 17 -12.72 -10.04 11.15
CA THR A 17 -13.81 -9.06 11.20
C THR A 17 -13.41 -7.84 12.03
N VAL A 18 -13.66 -6.64 11.50
CA VAL A 18 -13.34 -5.38 12.17
C VAL A 18 -14.60 -4.74 12.73
N PHE A 19 -14.56 -4.41 14.01
CA PHE A 19 -15.62 -3.71 14.72
C PHE A 19 -15.12 -2.38 15.23
N LYS A 20 -15.99 -1.37 15.25
CA LYS A 20 -15.78 -0.19 16.09
C LYS A 20 -16.07 -0.58 17.53
N GLY A 21 -15.22 -0.12 18.43
CA GLY A 21 -15.36 -0.35 19.86
C GLY A 21 -15.11 0.92 20.66
N LYS A 22 -15.33 0.82 21.96
CA LYS A 22 -15.08 1.89 22.93
C LYS A 22 -14.31 1.32 24.11
N ASN A 23 -13.20 1.94 24.48
CA ASN A 23 -12.52 1.65 25.73
C ASN A 23 -13.42 2.11 26.89
N ARG A 24 -13.75 1.21 27.82
CA ARG A 24 -14.66 1.54 28.93
C ARG A 24 -14.03 2.48 29.96
N ASP A 25 -12.70 2.45 30.08
CA ASP A 25 -11.97 3.24 31.07
C ASP A 25 -11.72 4.67 30.56
N THR A 26 -11.32 4.81 29.29
CA THR A 26 -10.95 6.11 28.70
C THR A 26 -12.05 6.74 27.85
N LEU A 27 -13.12 5.99 27.56
CA LEU A 27 -14.17 6.35 26.60
C LEU A 27 -13.70 6.56 25.15
N GLU A 28 -12.43 6.26 24.86
CA GLU A 28 -11.82 6.39 23.53
C GLU A 28 -12.43 5.39 22.53
N ILE A 29 -12.67 5.86 21.30
CA ILE A 29 -13.13 5.01 20.21
C ILE A 29 -11.94 4.28 19.59
N VAL A 30 -12.09 2.96 19.40
CA VAL A 30 -11.04 2.07 18.89
C VAL A 30 -11.57 1.19 17.76
N ALA A 31 -10.66 0.60 16.98
CA ALA A 31 -10.99 -0.46 16.03
C ALA A 31 -10.56 -1.83 16.59
N LEU A 32 -11.48 -2.79 16.62
CA LEU A 32 -11.29 -4.15 17.14
C LEU A 32 -11.25 -5.12 15.96
N LYS A 33 -10.05 -5.54 15.55
CA LYS A 33 -9.83 -6.56 14.50
C LYS A 33 -9.81 -7.94 15.16
N ARG A 34 -10.92 -8.69 15.02
CA ARG A 34 -11.03 -10.07 15.50
C ARG A 34 -10.44 -11.01 14.45
N VAL A 35 -9.34 -11.65 14.78
CA VAL A 35 -8.65 -12.61 13.90
C VAL A 35 -9.47 -13.91 13.86
N ARG A 36 -9.66 -14.47 12.66
CA ARG A 36 -10.24 -15.81 12.52
C ARG A 36 -9.19 -16.84 12.93
N LEU A 37 -9.56 -17.70 13.86
CA LEU A 37 -8.78 -18.85 14.27
C LEU A 37 -9.56 -20.06 13.78
N ASP A 38 -8.96 -20.90 12.94
CA ASP A 38 -9.60 -22.12 12.46
C ASP A 38 -9.77 -23.09 13.63
N GLU A 39 -10.92 -23.76 13.71
CA GLU A 39 -11.27 -24.58 14.88
C GLU A 39 -10.38 -25.81 15.05
N ASP A 40 -9.77 -26.26 13.95
CA ASP A 40 -8.88 -27.43 13.82
C ASP A 40 -7.38 -27.09 13.98
N ASP A 41 -7.00 -25.80 14.02
CA ASP A 41 -5.61 -25.36 14.09
C ASP A 41 -5.25 -24.98 15.53
N GLU A 42 -4.33 -25.72 16.17
CA GLU A 42 -3.89 -25.44 17.54
C GLU A 42 -2.92 -24.24 17.58
N GLY A 43 -3.43 -23.02 17.34
CA GLY A 43 -2.62 -21.83 17.54
C GLY A 43 -3.10 -20.53 16.92
N VAL A 44 -2.35 -19.47 17.22
CA VAL A 44 -2.51 -18.17 16.55
C VAL A 44 -1.79 -18.22 15.18
N PRO A 45 -2.43 -17.82 14.07
CA PRO A 45 -1.82 -17.77 12.75
C PRO A 45 -0.49 -17.01 12.76
N SER A 46 0.52 -17.56 12.08
CA SER A 46 1.85 -16.94 12.01
C SER A 46 1.84 -15.54 11.38
N SER A 47 0.87 -15.25 10.51
CA SER A 47 0.63 -13.92 9.95
C SER A 47 0.18 -12.92 11.03
N ALA A 48 -0.72 -13.31 11.93
CA ALA A 48 -1.21 -12.46 13.02
C ALA A 48 -0.11 -12.17 14.05
N LEU A 49 0.69 -13.18 14.44
CA LEU A 49 1.84 -12.95 15.32
C LEU A 49 2.87 -12.01 14.70
N ARG A 50 3.13 -12.14 13.39
CA ARG A 50 4.02 -11.24 12.65
C ARG A 50 3.48 -9.81 12.61
N GLU A 51 2.20 -9.64 12.30
CA GLU A 51 1.53 -8.34 12.30
C GLU A 51 1.66 -7.67 13.69
N ILE A 52 1.41 -8.41 14.78
CA ILE A 52 1.61 -7.92 16.16
C ILE A 52 3.05 -7.49 16.41
N CYS A 53 4.04 -8.35 16.09
CA CYS A 53 5.44 -8.05 16.35
C CYS A 53 5.94 -6.81 15.58
N LEU A 54 5.55 -6.67 14.31
CA LEU A 54 5.91 -5.50 13.50
C LEU A 54 5.25 -4.23 14.05
N LEU A 55 3.93 -4.26 14.29
CA LEU A 55 3.18 -3.07 14.72
C LEU A 55 3.52 -2.58 16.14
N LYS A 56 4.06 -3.46 17.00
CA LYS A 56 4.57 -3.04 18.32
C LYS A 56 5.76 -2.08 18.17
N GLU A 57 6.64 -2.34 17.21
CA GLU A 57 7.83 -1.52 16.91
C GLU A 57 7.51 -0.33 16.00
N LEU A 58 6.54 -0.46 15.09
CA LEU A 58 6.19 0.61 14.15
C LEU A 58 5.32 1.71 14.79
N LYS A 59 5.97 2.68 15.43
CA LYS A 59 5.30 3.84 16.07
C LYS A 59 5.52 5.12 15.26
N HIS A 60 4.57 5.43 14.37
CA HIS A 60 4.66 6.63 13.53
C HIS A 60 3.28 7.23 13.25
N LYS A 61 3.22 8.55 13.04
CA LYS A 61 1.96 9.28 12.87
C LYS A 61 1.13 8.81 11.67
N ASN A 62 1.78 8.36 10.61
CA ASN A 62 1.14 7.81 9.39
C ASN A 62 1.12 6.28 9.35
N ILE A 63 1.21 5.60 10.49
CA ILE A 63 1.00 4.16 10.61
C ILE A 63 -0.09 3.96 11.66
N VAL A 64 -1.07 3.10 11.37
CA VAL A 64 -2.15 2.81 12.31
C VAL A 64 -1.57 2.24 13.60
N ARG A 65 -1.94 2.84 14.74
CA ARG A 65 -1.38 2.43 16.03
C ARG A 65 -2.07 1.15 16.53
N LEU A 66 -1.28 0.12 16.86
CA LEU A 66 -1.74 -1.00 17.69
C LEU A 66 -1.66 -0.59 19.17
N TYR A 67 -2.80 -0.52 19.84
CA TYR A 67 -2.92 -0.17 21.25
C TYR A 67 -2.78 -1.38 22.18
N ASP A 68 -3.46 -2.48 21.85
CA ASP A 68 -3.55 -3.65 22.73
C ASP A 68 -3.77 -4.94 21.93
N VAL A 69 -3.46 -6.07 22.56
CA VAL A 69 -3.69 -7.42 22.02
C VAL A 69 -4.40 -8.25 23.07
N LEU A 70 -5.64 -8.64 22.78
CA LEU A 70 -6.48 -9.41 23.68
C LEU A 70 -6.56 -10.86 23.19
N HIS A 71 -6.20 -11.79 24.08
CA HIS A 71 -6.37 -13.22 23.85
C HIS A 71 -7.35 -13.75 24.90
N SER A 72 -8.47 -14.31 24.44
CA SER A 72 -9.39 -15.08 25.28
C SER A 72 -9.82 -16.34 24.54
N ASP A 73 -9.67 -17.50 25.17
CA ASP A 73 -10.02 -18.81 24.62
C ASP A 73 -9.43 -19.02 23.20
N LYS A 74 -10.31 -19.18 22.20
CA LYS A 74 -10.06 -19.29 20.76
C LYS A 74 -10.33 -17.98 20.01
N LYS A 75 -10.09 -16.81 20.62
CA LYS A 75 -10.30 -15.50 19.99
C LYS A 75 -9.12 -14.57 20.25
N LEU A 76 -8.43 -14.21 19.18
CA LEU A 76 -7.45 -13.12 19.17
C LEU A 76 -8.11 -11.84 18.66
N THR A 77 -8.00 -10.75 19.44
CA THR A 77 -8.53 -9.44 19.07
C THR A 77 -7.42 -8.40 19.18
N LEU A 78 -7.13 -7.76 18.05
CA LEU A 78 -6.18 -6.65 17.97
C LEU A 78 -6.94 -5.33 18.14
N VAL A 79 -6.47 -4.48 19.05
CA VAL A 79 -7.06 -3.18 19.33
C VAL A 79 -6.23 -2.09 18.68
N PHE A 80 -6.81 -1.39 17.72
CA PHE A 80 -6.17 -0.37 16.92
C PHE A 80 -6.77 1.02 17.18
N GLU A 81 -5.99 2.04 16.83
CA GLU A 81 -6.50 3.38 16.57
C GLU A 81 -7.67 3.33 15.58
N HIS A 82 -8.75 4.06 15.87
CA HIS A 82 -9.89 4.18 14.97
C HIS A 82 -9.65 5.29 13.93
N CYS A 83 -9.86 4.96 12.66
CA CYS A 83 -9.97 5.92 11.56
C CYS A 83 -11.38 5.89 10.98
N ASP A 84 -11.84 7.00 10.40
CA ASP A 84 -13.24 7.18 10.01
C ASP A 84 -13.59 6.48 8.70
N GLN A 85 -12.65 6.45 7.76
CA GLN A 85 -12.82 5.80 6.47
C GLN A 85 -11.49 5.35 5.88
N ASP A 86 -11.55 4.49 4.88
CA ASP A 86 -10.41 4.18 4.01
C ASP A 86 -10.42 5.06 2.76
N LEU A 87 -9.28 5.15 2.05
CA LEU A 87 -9.13 6.00 0.87
C LEU A 87 -10.06 5.57 -0.27
N LYS A 88 -10.45 4.29 -0.35
CA LYS A 88 -11.42 3.82 -1.35
C LYS A 88 -12.80 4.42 -1.08
N LYS A 89 -13.29 4.34 0.15
CA LYS A 89 -14.55 4.98 0.58
C LYS A 89 -14.48 6.50 0.43
N TYR A 90 -13.32 7.10 0.70
CA TYR A 90 -13.10 8.53 0.47
C TYR A 90 -13.32 8.88 -1.00
N PHE A 91 -12.75 8.12 -1.95
CA PHE A 91 -13.03 8.32 -3.37
C PHE A 91 -14.51 8.17 -3.72
N ASP A 92 -15.18 7.15 -3.19
CA ASP A 92 -16.60 6.89 -3.47
C ASP A 92 -17.52 7.99 -2.89
N SER A 93 -17.06 8.71 -1.87
CA SER A 93 -17.78 9.84 -1.28
C SER A 93 -17.67 11.15 -2.08
N LEU A 94 -16.72 11.22 -3.03
CA LEU A 94 -16.45 12.41 -3.81
C LEU A 94 -17.14 12.34 -5.18
N ASN A 95 -17.64 13.47 -5.66
CA ASN A 95 -18.24 13.61 -7.00
C ASN A 95 -17.18 13.72 -8.12
N GLY A 96 -16.11 12.90 -8.04
CA GLY A 96 -15.14 12.75 -9.12
C GLY A 96 -13.99 13.76 -9.14
N GLU A 97 -13.79 14.56 -8.09
CA GLU A 97 -12.65 15.47 -7.97
C GLU A 97 -12.10 15.51 -6.54
N ILE A 98 -10.77 15.68 -6.43
CA ILE A 98 -10.05 15.85 -5.16
C ILE A 98 -9.25 17.14 -5.27
N ASP A 99 -9.27 17.94 -4.21
CA ASP A 99 -8.45 19.15 -4.11
C ASP A 99 -6.96 18.79 -4.30
N PRO A 100 -6.22 19.48 -5.20
CA PRO A 100 -4.79 19.25 -5.41
C PRO A 100 -3.93 19.32 -4.13
N ASP A 101 -4.30 20.15 -3.16
CA ASP A 101 -3.60 20.25 -1.88
C ASP A 101 -3.86 19.03 -0.99
N VAL A 102 -5.07 18.46 -1.07
CA VAL A 102 -5.39 17.18 -0.42
C VAL A 102 -4.61 16.03 -1.08
N VAL A 103 -4.53 16.01 -2.41
CA VAL A 103 -3.70 15.05 -3.16
C VAL A 103 -2.23 15.13 -2.72
N LYS A 104 -1.68 16.35 -2.66
CA LYS A 104 -0.31 16.60 -2.20
C LYS A 104 -0.11 16.14 -0.74
N SER A 105 -1.04 16.49 0.14
CA SER A 105 -1.00 16.10 1.56
C SER A 105 -1.03 14.59 1.75
N PHE A 106 -1.97 13.89 1.13
CA PHE A 106 -2.08 12.43 1.23
C PHE A 106 -0.87 11.72 0.65
N MET A 107 -0.35 12.18 -0.50
CA MET A 107 0.85 11.60 -1.07
C MET A 107 2.07 11.78 -0.15
N TYR A 108 2.25 12.97 0.43
CA TYR A 108 3.34 13.22 1.37
C TYR A 108 3.23 12.34 2.63
N GLN A 109 2.02 12.21 3.18
CA GLN A 109 1.76 11.38 4.36
C GLN A 109 1.98 9.89 4.10
N LEU A 110 1.59 9.39 2.92
CA LEU A 110 1.88 8.04 2.44
C LEU A 110 3.40 7.81 2.37
N LEU A 111 4.13 8.70 1.71
CA LEU A 111 5.60 8.60 1.60
C LEU A 111 6.27 8.65 2.98
N ARG A 112 5.81 9.51 3.90
CA ARG A 112 6.35 9.59 5.26
C ARG A 112 6.15 8.30 6.04
N GLY A 113 4.98 7.67 5.91
CA GLY A 113 4.72 6.35 6.47
C GLY A 113 5.65 5.27 5.90
N LEU A 114 5.85 5.27 4.58
CA LEU A 114 6.72 4.30 3.91
C LEU A 114 8.19 4.49 4.24
N ALA A 115 8.68 5.74 4.27
CA ALA A 115 10.05 6.05 4.66
C ALA A 115 10.36 5.49 6.07
N PHE A 116 9.41 5.63 7.00
CA PHE A 116 9.54 5.07 8.34
C PHE A 116 9.55 3.53 8.32
N CYS A 117 8.64 2.88 7.59
CA CYS A 117 8.67 1.41 7.45
C CYS A 117 9.99 0.92 6.87
N HIS A 118 10.46 1.57 5.80
CA HIS A 118 11.67 1.20 5.06
C HIS A 118 12.93 1.37 5.91
N SER A 119 13.03 2.43 6.72
CA SER A 119 14.14 2.63 7.65
C SER A 119 14.17 1.62 8.80
N HIS A 120 13.03 1.02 9.14
CA HIS A 120 12.90 -0.07 10.12
C HIS A 120 12.99 -1.46 9.46
N ASN A 121 13.48 -1.52 8.21
CA ASN A 121 13.60 -2.73 7.42
C ASN A 121 12.27 -3.47 7.22
N VAL A 122 11.14 -2.78 7.09
CA VAL A 122 9.81 -3.37 6.87
C VAL A 122 9.29 -3.02 5.48
N LEU A 123 8.91 -4.05 4.70
CA LEU A 123 8.14 -3.88 3.45
C LEU A 123 6.65 -4.05 3.72
N HIS A 124 5.80 -3.19 3.14
CA HIS A 124 4.35 -3.28 3.30
C HIS A 124 3.74 -4.39 2.42
N ARG A 125 4.05 -4.39 1.12
CA ARG A 125 3.68 -5.42 0.12
C ARG A 125 2.18 -5.61 -0.17
N ASP A 126 1.30 -4.81 0.40
CA ASP A 126 -0.12 -4.75 0.00
C ASP A 126 -0.67 -3.32 0.04
N LEU A 127 0.08 -2.37 -0.53
CA LEU A 127 -0.43 -1.01 -0.66
C LEU A 127 -1.55 -0.95 -1.69
N LYS A 128 -2.70 -0.44 -1.24
CA LYS A 128 -3.91 -0.18 -2.01
C LYS A 128 -4.81 0.80 -1.24
N PRO A 129 -5.73 1.51 -1.89
CA PRO A 129 -6.60 2.49 -1.22
C PRO A 129 -7.35 1.94 0.00
N GLN A 130 -7.75 0.68 0.01
CA GLN A 130 -8.45 0.05 1.14
C GLN A 130 -7.57 -0.08 2.40
N ASN A 131 -6.24 -0.08 2.24
CA ASN A 131 -5.26 -0.20 3.31
C ASN A 131 -4.70 1.17 3.74
N LEU A 132 -5.23 2.26 3.19
CA LEU A 132 -4.91 3.63 3.57
C LEU A 132 -6.09 4.23 4.31
N LEU A 133 -5.95 4.42 5.61
CA LEU A 133 -7.00 4.95 6.47
C LEU A 133 -6.89 6.46 6.60
N ILE A 134 -8.02 7.14 6.72
CA ILE A 134 -8.13 8.59 6.85
C ILE A 134 -9.00 8.91 8.06
N ASN A 135 -8.50 9.80 8.93
CA ASN A 135 -9.28 10.32 10.05
C ASN A 135 -9.91 11.69 9.72
N LYS A 136 -10.83 12.16 10.57
CA LYS A 136 -11.50 13.47 10.41
C LYS A 136 -10.55 14.67 10.31
N ASN A 137 -9.31 14.54 10.76
CA ASN A 137 -8.31 15.60 10.71
C ASN A 137 -7.55 15.63 9.37
N GLY A 138 -7.91 14.77 8.40
CA GLY A 138 -7.19 14.66 7.13
C GLY A 138 -5.82 13.97 7.27
N GLU A 139 -5.64 13.15 8.31
CA GLU A 139 -4.42 12.38 8.48
C GLU A 139 -4.55 11.01 7.83
N LEU A 140 -3.61 10.68 6.95
CA LEU A 140 -3.53 9.40 6.27
C LEU A 140 -2.61 8.45 7.04
N LYS A 141 -3.07 7.21 7.25
CA LYS A 141 -2.37 6.17 8.00
C LYS A 141 -2.31 4.86 7.21
N LEU A 142 -1.11 4.28 7.13
CA LEU A 142 -0.90 2.94 6.61
C LEU A 142 -1.51 1.91 7.56
N ALA A 143 -2.27 0.97 7.02
CA ALA A 143 -2.90 -0.12 7.77
C ALA A 143 -2.73 -1.47 7.07
N ASP A 144 -3.11 -2.53 7.77
CA ASP A 144 -3.07 -3.92 7.32
C ASP A 144 -1.68 -4.44 6.91
N PHE A 145 -0.83 -4.60 7.92
CA PHE A 145 0.50 -5.18 7.81
C PHE A 145 0.48 -6.72 7.81
N GLY A 146 -0.68 -7.35 7.55
CA GLY A 146 -0.83 -8.81 7.51
C GLY A 146 0.06 -9.50 6.46
N LEU A 147 0.41 -8.77 5.40
CA LEU A 147 1.39 -9.16 4.39
C LEU A 147 2.75 -8.47 4.56
N ALA A 148 2.98 -7.67 5.60
CA ALA A 148 4.27 -7.02 5.79
C ALA A 148 5.37 -8.01 6.21
N ARG A 149 6.62 -7.67 5.90
CA ARG A 149 7.77 -8.52 6.23
C ARG A 149 9.03 -7.71 6.50
N ALA A 150 9.80 -8.13 7.51
CA ALA A 150 11.14 -7.62 7.73
C ALA A 150 12.09 -8.09 6.60
N PHE A 151 12.92 -7.20 6.07
CA PHE A 151 13.97 -7.51 5.10
C PHE A 151 15.36 -7.41 5.77
N GLY A 152 16.39 -8.07 5.20
CA GLY A 152 17.76 -8.06 5.74
C GLY A 152 18.29 -9.38 6.30
N ILE A 153 17.44 -10.40 6.46
CA ILE A 153 17.88 -11.80 6.67
C ILE A 153 17.83 -12.51 5.32
N PRO A 154 18.84 -13.32 4.91
CA PRO A 154 18.81 -14.02 3.63
C PRO A 154 17.62 -14.98 3.55
N VAL A 155 16.54 -14.56 2.90
CA VAL A 155 15.38 -15.43 2.62
C VAL A 155 15.58 -16.01 1.23
N LYS A 156 15.60 -17.34 1.12
CA LYS A 156 15.85 -18.05 -0.15
C LYS A 156 14.88 -17.66 -1.28
N CYS A 157 13.64 -17.28 -0.99
CA CYS A 157 12.62 -16.82 -1.95
C CYS A 157 11.51 -16.03 -1.22
N TYR A 158 11.02 -14.92 -1.79
CA TYR A 158 9.74 -14.33 -1.41
C TYR A 158 8.62 -14.83 -2.36
N SER A 159 7.38 -14.93 -1.88
CA SER A 159 6.24 -15.39 -2.72
C SER A 159 5.89 -14.36 -3.81
N ALA A 160 5.61 -14.83 -5.03
CA ALA A 160 5.20 -13.99 -6.18
C ALA A 160 3.77 -13.45 -6.07
N GLU A 161 2.90 -14.15 -5.34
CA GLU A 161 1.52 -13.74 -5.07
C GLU A 161 1.43 -12.74 -3.92
N VAL A 162 2.10 -11.60 -4.06
CA VAL A 162 1.96 -10.46 -3.13
C VAL A 162 1.51 -9.22 -3.89
N VAL A 163 0.88 -8.29 -3.20
CA VAL A 163 0.25 -7.07 -3.75
C VAL A 163 -0.99 -7.40 -4.59
N THR A 164 -2.06 -6.65 -4.36
CA THR A 164 -3.26 -6.66 -5.22
C THR A 164 -2.87 -6.30 -6.67
N LEU A 165 -3.34 -7.05 -7.67
CA LEU A 165 -2.83 -7.04 -9.06
C LEU A 165 -2.59 -5.64 -9.66
N TRP A 166 -3.54 -4.71 -9.45
CA TRP A 166 -3.49 -3.35 -10.02
C TRP A 166 -2.32 -2.48 -9.50
N TYR A 167 -1.78 -2.83 -8.33
CA TYR A 167 -0.71 -2.10 -7.65
C TYR A 167 0.62 -2.86 -7.70
N ARG A 168 0.68 -4.00 -8.40
CA ARG A 168 1.86 -4.86 -8.47
C ARG A 168 2.83 -4.35 -9.55
N PRO A 169 4.14 -4.25 -9.26
CA PRO A 169 5.11 -3.75 -10.24
C PRO A 169 5.52 -4.81 -11.28
N PRO A 170 6.11 -4.39 -12.43
CA PRO A 170 6.50 -5.28 -13.51
C PRO A 170 7.46 -6.39 -13.11
N ASP A 171 8.41 -6.12 -12.22
CA ASP A 171 9.39 -7.11 -11.76
C ASP A 171 8.73 -8.26 -11.01
N VAL A 172 7.75 -7.96 -10.14
CA VAL A 172 6.96 -8.96 -9.42
C VAL A 172 6.02 -9.70 -10.39
N LEU A 173 5.42 -9.00 -11.36
CA LEU A 173 4.57 -9.60 -12.40
C LEU A 173 5.35 -10.60 -13.28
N PHE A 174 6.66 -10.40 -13.43
CA PHE A 174 7.58 -11.32 -14.10
C PHE A 174 8.25 -12.33 -13.17
N GLY A 175 7.79 -12.48 -11.92
CA GLY A 175 8.24 -13.53 -11.01
C GLY A 175 9.59 -13.26 -10.36
N ALA A 176 10.06 -12.00 -10.30
CA ALA A 176 11.23 -11.63 -9.50
C ALA A 176 11.07 -12.18 -8.08
N LYS A 177 12.08 -12.85 -7.52
CA LYS A 177 11.99 -13.44 -6.16
C LYS A 177 12.63 -12.58 -5.08
N LEU A 178 13.40 -11.58 -5.48
CA LEU A 178 14.08 -10.63 -4.63
C LEU A 178 13.37 -9.30 -4.75
N TYR A 179 12.73 -8.87 -3.67
CA TYR A 179 12.04 -7.58 -3.61
C TYR A 179 12.79 -6.65 -2.67
N THR A 180 12.77 -5.37 -3.01
CA THR A 180 13.29 -4.30 -2.16
C THR A 180 12.15 -3.36 -1.80
N THR A 181 12.47 -2.23 -1.16
CA THR A 181 11.52 -1.14 -0.90
C THR A 181 10.83 -0.61 -2.17
N SER A 182 11.43 -0.84 -3.35
CA SER A 182 10.90 -0.47 -4.67
C SER A 182 9.51 -1.02 -5.00
N ILE A 183 9.07 -2.12 -4.36
CA ILE A 183 7.73 -2.68 -4.57
C ILE A 183 6.65 -1.72 -4.05
N ASP A 184 6.85 -1.19 -2.84
CA ASP A 184 5.92 -0.28 -2.20
C ASP A 184 5.91 1.08 -2.94
N MET A 185 7.06 1.49 -3.48
CA MET A 185 7.19 2.74 -4.24
C MET A 185 6.38 2.73 -5.54
N TRP A 186 6.33 1.58 -6.23
CA TRP A 186 5.47 1.43 -7.40
C TRP A 186 3.99 1.55 -7.02
N SER A 187 3.56 0.81 -5.98
CA SER A 187 2.18 0.87 -5.52
C SER A 187 1.78 2.29 -5.09
N ALA A 188 2.70 3.01 -4.43
CA ALA A 188 2.50 4.43 -4.09
C ALA A 188 2.35 5.31 -5.34
N GLY A 189 3.10 5.05 -6.42
CA GLY A 189 2.91 5.69 -7.72
C GLY A 189 1.53 5.44 -8.33
N CYS A 190 1.05 4.19 -8.30
CA CYS A 190 -0.32 3.86 -8.74
C CYS A 190 -1.38 4.60 -7.92
N ILE A 191 -1.23 4.64 -6.59
CA ILE A 191 -2.14 5.36 -5.69
C ILE A 191 -2.07 6.87 -5.94
N PHE A 192 -0.90 7.42 -6.27
CA PHE A 192 -0.76 8.84 -6.58
C PHE A 192 -1.51 9.23 -7.85
N ALA A 193 -1.47 8.38 -8.88
CA ALA A 193 -2.28 8.56 -10.07
C ALA A 193 -3.78 8.46 -9.78
N GLU A 194 -4.20 7.54 -8.89
CA GLU A 194 -5.58 7.45 -8.45
C GLU A 194 -6.05 8.69 -7.69
N LEU A 195 -5.22 9.22 -6.77
CA LEU A 195 -5.48 10.48 -6.08
C LEU A 195 -5.69 11.63 -7.09
N ALA A 196 -4.83 11.71 -8.11
CA ALA A 196 -4.90 12.73 -9.16
C ALA A 196 -6.11 12.57 -10.11
N ASN A 197 -6.70 11.36 -10.19
CA ASN A 197 -7.81 11.00 -11.08
C ASN A 197 -9.10 10.65 -10.33
N ALA A 198 -9.22 11.07 -9.07
CA ALA A 198 -10.39 10.82 -8.22
C ALA A 198 -10.80 9.33 -8.13
N GLY A 199 -9.84 8.47 -7.84
CA GLY A 199 -10.06 7.06 -7.52
C GLY A 199 -10.20 6.12 -8.71
N ARG A 200 -9.86 6.56 -9.92
CA ARG A 200 -9.80 5.70 -11.11
C ARG A 200 -8.44 4.98 -11.16
N PRO A 201 -8.39 3.64 -11.02
CA PRO A 201 -7.13 2.89 -11.06
C PRO A 201 -6.36 3.13 -12.34
N LEU A 202 -5.04 3.33 -12.23
CA LEU A 202 -4.18 3.58 -13.38
C LEU A 202 -4.04 2.35 -14.29
N PHE A 203 -3.92 1.17 -13.67
CA PHE A 203 -3.72 -0.11 -14.38
C PHE A 203 -4.72 -1.17 -13.88
N PRO A 204 -5.99 -1.15 -14.33
CA PRO A 204 -7.00 -2.12 -13.93
C PRO A 204 -6.94 -3.38 -14.81
N GLY A 205 -5.87 -4.18 -14.68
CA GLY A 205 -5.73 -5.46 -15.40
C GLY A 205 -6.64 -6.57 -14.86
N SER A 206 -7.12 -7.44 -15.75
CA SER A 206 -7.91 -8.64 -15.38
C SER A 206 -7.04 -9.81 -14.91
N ASP A 207 -5.82 -9.90 -15.43
CA ASP A 207 -4.83 -10.94 -15.16
C ASP A 207 -3.41 -10.36 -15.34
N VAL A 208 -2.38 -11.17 -15.08
CA VAL A 208 -0.97 -10.74 -15.14
C VAL A 208 -0.57 -10.24 -16.54
N ASP A 209 -1.09 -10.86 -17.61
CA ASP A 209 -0.77 -10.48 -18.99
C ASP A 209 -1.42 -9.15 -19.38
N ASP A 210 -2.72 -8.98 -19.06
CA ASP A 210 -3.42 -7.72 -19.28
C ASP A 210 -2.81 -6.58 -18.43
N GLN A 211 -2.42 -6.87 -17.18
CA GLN A 211 -1.76 -5.90 -16.31
C GLN A 211 -0.44 -5.39 -16.93
N LEU A 212 0.42 -6.29 -17.41
CA LEU A 212 1.68 -5.92 -18.08
C LEU A 212 1.42 -5.14 -19.39
N LYS A 213 0.45 -5.55 -20.20
CA LYS A 213 0.05 -4.81 -21.42
C LYS A 213 -0.35 -3.38 -21.11
N ARG A 214 -1.14 -3.14 -20.06
CA ARG A 214 -1.58 -1.80 -19.67
C ARG A 214 -0.41 -0.94 -19.22
N ILE A 215 0.50 -1.51 -18.43
CA ILE A 215 1.71 -0.83 -17.98
C ILE A 215 2.55 -0.40 -19.18
N PHE A 216 2.87 -1.32 -20.09
CA PHE A 216 3.75 -1.02 -21.22
C PHE A 216 3.13 -0.13 -22.28
N LYS A 217 1.81 -0.18 -22.48
CA LYS A 217 1.11 0.80 -23.34
C LYS A 217 1.28 2.25 -22.85
N LEU A 218 1.43 2.45 -21.54
CA LEU A 218 1.62 3.77 -20.95
C LEU A 218 3.12 4.15 -20.85
N LEU A 219 3.93 3.26 -20.29
CA LEU A 219 5.33 3.55 -19.93
C LEU A 219 6.34 3.19 -21.02
N GLY A 220 5.89 2.52 -22.07
CA GLY A 220 6.74 1.86 -23.05
C GLY A 220 7.14 0.45 -22.62
N THR A 221 7.44 -0.40 -23.61
CA THR A 221 7.93 -1.76 -23.35
C THR A 221 9.40 -1.70 -22.94
N PRO A 222 9.78 -2.23 -21.75
CA PRO A 222 11.18 -2.29 -21.36
C PRO A 222 11.95 -3.31 -22.21
N GLU A 223 13.22 -3.00 -22.44
CA GLU A 223 14.16 -3.79 -23.24
C GLU A 223 15.48 -3.93 -22.46
N GLU A 224 16.36 -4.83 -22.86
CA GLU A 224 17.65 -5.06 -22.15
C GLU A 224 18.50 -3.79 -22.01
N GLU A 225 18.38 -2.83 -22.93
CA GLU A 225 19.09 -1.54 -22.83
C GLU A 225 18.62 -0.70 -21.63
N ASN A 226 17.29 -0.60 -21.43
CA ASN A 226 16.72 0.21 -20.35
C ASN A 226 16.53 -0.57 -19.03
N TRP A 227 16.39 -1.89 -19.12
CA TRP A 227 16.31 -2.81 -18.00
C TRP A 227 17.15 -4.06 -18.26
N PRO A 228 18.49 -3.96 -18.07
CA PRO A 228 19.38 -5.11 -18.13
C PRO A 228 18.96 -6.22 -17.16
N GLY A 229 18.85 -7.44 -17.67
CA GLY A 229 18.45 -8.63 -16.93
C GLY A 229 16.94 -8.88 -16.85
N ILE A 230 16.10 -8.09 -17.54
CA ILE A 230 14.66 -8.34 -17.58
C ILE A 230 14.33 -9.72 -18.18
N THR A 231 15.08 -10.16 -19.19
CA THR A 231 14.90 -11.47 -19.83
C THR A 231 15.26 -12.65 -18.93
N GLN A 232 15.92 -12.40 -17.79
CA GLN A 232 16.34 -13.42 -16.82
C GLN A 232 15.31 -13.64 -15.70
N LEU A 233 14.24 -12.84 -15.67
CA LEU A 233 13.14 -13.02 -14.71
C LEU A 233 12.38 -14.31 -15.04
N SER A 234 11.94 -15.04 -14.01
CA SER A 234 11.47 -16.42 -14.16
C SER A 234 10.27 -16.56 -15.10
N ASP A 235 9.39 -15.57 -15.09
CA ASP A 235 8.13 -15.59 -15.82
C ASP A 235 8.18 -14.60 -17.00
N TYR A 236 9.38 -14.16 -17.40
CA TYR A 236 9.56 -13.27 -18.53
C TYR A 236 9.01 -13.91 -19.81
N LYS A 237 8.30 -13.09 -20.57
CA LYS A 237 7.90 -13.40 -21.94
C LYS A 237 7.96 -12.12 -22.78
N PRO A 238 8.25 -12.22 -24.09
CA PRO A 238 8.23 -11.05 -24.97
C PRO A 238 6.85 -10.41 -25.03
N PHE A 239 6.81 -9.07 -24.98
CA PHE A 239 5.60 -8.27 -25.24
C PHE A 239 5.78 -7.45 -26.52
N PRO A 240 4.69 -7.02 -27.18
CA PRO A 240 4.78 -6.07 -28.28
C PRO A 240 5.53 -4.80 -27.86
N LEU A 241 6.28 -4.19 -28.79
CA LEU A 241 6.92 -2.92 -28.55
C LEU A 241 5.88 -1.80 -28.57
N TYR A 242 5.61 -1.24 -27.40
CA TYR A 242 4.78 -0.07 -27.24
C TYR A 242 5.70 1.15 -27.09
N PRO A 243 5.63 2.15 -27.99
CA PRO A 243 6.32 3.41 -27.76
C PRO A 243 5.57 4.22 -26.68
N PRO A 244 6.27 4.96 -25.79
CA PRO A 244 5.65 5.79 -24.77
C PRO A 244 5.04 7.07 -25.39
N THR A 245 3.96 6.92 -26.14
CA THR A 245 3.32 8.02 -26.89
C THR A 245 2.27 8.77 -26.07
N THR A 246 1.79 8.18 -24.98
CA THR A 246 0.77 8.78 -24.13
C THR A 246 1.40 9.82 -23.21
N SER A 247 0.94 11.08 -23.29
CA SER A 247 1.45 12.12 -22.40
C SER A 247 0.86 12.00 -20.99
N TRP A 248 1.69 12.17 -19.96
CA TRP A 248 1.22 12.25 -18.58
C TRP A 248 0.23 13.38 -18.31
N SER A 249 0.23 14.44 -19.13
CA SER A 249 -0.80 15.48 -19.05
C SER A 249 -2.19 15.00 -19.46
N GLN A 250 -2.29 13.93 -20.26
CA GLN A 250 -3.56 13.29 -20.61
C GLN A 250 -3.99 12.28 -19.55
N VAL A 251 -3.02 11.60 -18.94
CA VAL A 251 -3.25 10.53 -17.96
C VAL A 251 -3.66 11.09 -16.59
N VAL A 252 -3.01 12.16 -16.14
CA VAL A 252 -3.28 12.84 -14.87
C VAL A 252 -3.40 14.36 -15.10
N PRO A 253 -4.48 14.82 -15.77
CA PRO A 253 -4.60 16.20 -16.24
C PRO A 253 -4.62 17.23 -15.10
N ARG A 254 -5.09 16.84 -13.91
CA ARG A 254 -5.16 17.70 -12.72
C ARG A 254 -3.83 17.83 -11.98
N LEU A 255 -2.87 16.95 -12.25
CA LEU A 255 -1.58 16.97 -11.59
C LEU A 255 -0.65 17.96 -12.30
N ASN A 256 -0.01 18.89 -11.58
CA ASN A 256 0.90 19.87 -12.19
C ASN A 256 2.19 19.21 -12.74
N SER A 257 3.04 19.98 -13.42
CA SER A 257 4.29 19.46 -14.03
C SER A 257 5.20 18.77 -13.01
N LYS A 258 5.38 19.35 -11.82
CA LYS A 258 6.20 18.79 -10.74
C LYS A 258 5.64 17.48 -10.20
N GLY A 259 4.32 17.37 -10.08
CA GLY A 259 3.64 16.15 -9.63
C GLY A 259 3.74 15.05 -10.68
N ARG A 260 3.60 15.38 -11.98
CA ARG A 260 3.83 14.43 -13.07
C ARG A 260 5.28 13.94 -13.13
N ASP A 261 6.24 14.81 -12.85
CA ASP A 261 7.65 14.45 -12.74
C ASP A 261 7.90 13.48 -11.57
N LEU A 262 7.33 13.75 -10.39
CA LEU A 262 7.37 12.82 -9.25
C LEU A 262 6.74 11.46 -9.61
N LEU A 263 5.55 11.46 -10.22
CA LEU A 263 4.83 10.25 -10.60
C LEU A 263 5.65 9.38 -11.56
N GLN A 264 6.29 9.99 -12.56
CA GLN A 264 7.18 9.30 -13.50
C GLN A 264 8.38 8.65 -12.82
N LYS A 265 8.95 9.30 -11.81
CA LYS A 265 10.08 8.77 -11.03
C LYS A 265 9.69 7.67 -10.04
N LEU A 266 8.41 7.55 -9.69
CA LEU A 266 7.86 6.42 -8.93
C LEU A 266 7.51 5.24 -9.85
N LEU A 267 6.94 5.51 -11.03
CA LEU A 267 6.48 4.52 -12.01
C LEU A 267 7.55 4.20 -13.05
N VAL A 268 8.73 3.78 -12.61
CA VAL A 268 9.80 3.28 -13.47
C VAL A 268 9.77 1.76 -13.50
N CYS A 269 9.75 1.14 -14.68
CA CYS A 269 9.70 -0.32 -14.81
C CYS A 269 10.88 -0.98 -14.08
N ARG A 270 12.10 -0.49 -14.32
CA ARG A 270 13.31 -0.98 -13.65
C ARG A 270 13.30 -0.60 -12.16
N PRO A 271 13.29 -1.57 -11.22
CA PRO A 271 13.09 -1.30 -9.80
C PRO A 271 14.17 -0.41 -9.17
N LEU A 272 15.43 -0.59 -9.59
CA LEU A 272 16.59 0.14 -9.07
C LEU A 272 16.59 1.63 -9.42
N LEU A 273 15.77 2.06 -10.37
CA LEU A 273 15.66 3.45 -10.80
C LEU A 273 14.46 4.17 -10.17
N ARG A 274 13.61 3.46 -9.42
CA ARG A 274 12.50 4.08 -8.69
C ARG A 274 13.04 4.89 -7.52
N LEU A 275 12.50 6.08 -7.29
CA LEU A 275 12.83 6.86 -6.10
C LEU A 275 12.50 6.07 -4.83
N SER A 276 13.38 6.19 -3.83
CA SER A 276 13.03 5.82 -2.45
C SER A 276 12.01 6.80 -1.86
N ALA A 277 11.32 6.39 -0.80
CA ALA A 277 10.37 7.25 -0.10
C ALA A 277 11.01 8.55 0.42
N GLU A 278 12.22 8.48 0.96
CA GLU A 278 12.96 9.65 1.47
C GLU A 278 13.33 10.64 0.35
N GLN A 279 13.81 10.14 -0.78
CA GLN A 279 14.10 10.98 -1.94
C GLN A 279 12.82 11.60 -2.53
N ALA A 280 11.73 10.83 -2.58
CA ALA A 280 10.44 11.30 -3.08
C ALA A 280 9.85 12.41 -2.20
N MET A 281 10.01 12.34 -0.87
CA MET A 281 9.58 13.41 0.04
C MET A 281 10.33 14.72 -0.16
N SER A 282 11.57 14.67 -0.66
CA SER A 282 12.41 15.83 -0.95
C SER A 282 12.19 16.40 -2.35
N HIS A 283 11.21 15.87 -3.10
CA HIS A 283 10.94 16.29 -4.47
C HIS A 283 10.35 17.72 -4.53
N PRO A 284 10.67 18.51 -5.58
CA PRO A 284 10.10 19.86 -5.81
C PRO A 284 8.57 19.96 -5.76
N TYR A 285 7.86 18.84 -5.96
CA TYR A 285 6.40 18.80 -5.81
C TYR A 285 5.92 19.13 -4.39
N PHE A 286 6.74 18.85 -3.37
CA PHE A 286 6.44 19.11 -1.96
C PHE A 286 7.16 20.35 -1.41
N THR A 287 8.26 20.77 -2.01
CA THR A 287 9.11 21.84 -1.47
C THR A 287 8.94 23.19 -2.15
N GLU A 288 8.35 23.22 -3.34
CA GLU A 288 8.17 24.46 -4.10
C GLU A 288 6.71 24.65 -4.49
N ASN A 289 6.16 25.82 -4.15
CA ASN A 289 4.82 26.24 -4.56
C ASN A 289 4.73 26.50 -6.07
#